data_AF-B4WS50-F1
#
_entry.id   AF-B4WS50-F1
#
_cell.length_a   1.000
_cell.length_b   1.000
_cell.length_c   1.000
_cell.angle_alpha   90.00
_cell.angle_beta   90.00
_cell.angle_gamma   90.00
#
_symmetry.space_group_name_H-M   'P 1'
#
loop_
_entity.id
_entity.type
_entity.pdbx_description
1 polymer ?
#
loop_
_entity_poly.entity_id
_entity_poly.type
_entity_poly.pdbx_seq_one_letter_code
_entity_poly.pdbx_strand_id
1 'polypeptide(L)'
;MVSYWRSFEDLTRFARNDSDPHWQSWQQFRKEVGDDGSVGIWHETYKIDPADCECIYGNMPAYGLAAATEHIPISEKTRSAAQRIATST
;
A
#
# COMPACT_ATOMS: atom_id res chain seq x y z
N MET A 1 -9.34 -2.41 1.11
CA MET A 1 -8.54 -1.24 1.53
C MET A 1 -7.15 -1.39 0.96
N VAL A 2 -6.50 -0.28 0.58
CA VAL A 2 -5.08 -0.30 0.15
C VAL A 2 -4.29 0.58 1.12
N SER A 3 -3.15 0.07 1.58
CA SER A 3 -2.24 0.76 2.48
C SER A 3 -0.82 0.70 1.93
N TYR A 4 -0.09 1.81 2.03
CA TYR A 4 1.29 1.91 1.57
C TYR A 4 2.22 1.94 2.78
N TRP A 5 3.28 1.17 2.72
CA TRP A 5 4.21 1.00 3.83
C TRP A 5 5.62 1.25 3.34
N ARG A 6 6.39 2.03 4.12
CA ARG A 6 7.80 2.31 3.82
C ARG A 6 8.66 1.05 3.84
N SER A 7 8.28 0.07 4.66
CA SER A 7 8.94 -1.23 4.74
C SER A 7 7.97 -2.31 5.21
N PHE A 8 8.32 -3.57 4.94
CA PHE A 8 7.59 -4.71 5.49
C PHE A 8 7.70 -4.77 7.02
N GLU A 9 8.81 -4.30 7.58
CA GLU A 9 8.99 -4.21 9.03
C GLU A 9 7.98 -3.25 9.67
N ASP A 10 7.81 -2.03 9.12
CA ASP A 10 6.82 -1.06 9.59
C ASP A 10 5.39 -1.65 9.55
N LEU A 11 5.04 -2.35 8.46
CA LEU A 11 3.75 -3.07 8.34
C LEU A 11 3.60 -4.11 9.46
N THR A 12 4.59 -4.99 9.64
CA THR A 12 4.49 -6.06 10.63
C THR A 12 4.47 -5.55 12.07
N ARG A 13 5.15 -4.43 12.33
CA ARG A 13 5.11 -3.74 13.62
C ARG A 13 3.71 -3.23 13.89
N PHE A 14 3.12 -2.46 12.96
CA PHE A 14 1.74 -1.99 13.09
C PHE A 14 0.74 -3.13 13.28
N ALA A 15 0.94 -4.25 12.57
CA ALA A 15 0.05 -5.40 12.64
C ALA A 15 0.04 -6.12 14.01
N ARG A 16 1.07 -5.92 14.84
CA ARG A 16 1.27 -6.69 16.09
C ARG A 16 1.46 -5.81 17.34
N ASN A 17 1.53 -4.50 17.18
CA ASN A 17 1.75 -3.57 18.28
C ASN A 17 0.44 -3.32 19.04
N ASP A 18 0.44 -3.55 20.35
CA ASP A 18 -0.72 -3.33 21.24
C ASP A 18 -1.18 -1.87 21.29
N SER A 19 -0.29 -0.92 20.98
CA SER A 19 -0.63 0.51 20.93
C SER A 19 -1.23 0.93 19.59
N ASP A 20 -1.20 0.07 18.58
CA ASP A 20 -1.77 0.34 17.25
C ASP A 20 -3.17 -0.28 17.11
N PRO A 21 -4.09 0.38 16.38
CA PRO A 21 -5.51 -0.01 16.36
C PRO A 21 -5.79 -1.36 15.69
N HIS A 22 -4.86 -1.86 14.86
CA HIS A 22 -5.09 -3.09 14.11
C HIS A 22 -5.12 -4.32 15.01
N TRP A 23 -4.18 -4.43 15.95
CA TRP A 23 -3.96 -5.67 16.68
C TRP A 23 -5.14 -6.03 17.59
N GLN A 24 -5.67 -5.07 18.33
CA GLN A 24 -6.86 -5.29 19.18
C GLN A 24 -8.10 -5.67 18.35
N SER A 25 -8.34 -4.96 17.25
CA SER A 25 -9.45 -5.26 16.33
C SER A 25 -9.35 -6.67 15.76
N TRP A 26 -8.13 -7.10 15.40
CA TRP A 26 -7.87 -8.43 14.87
C TRP A 26 -8.03 -9.55 15.90
N GLN A 27 -7.66 -9.30 17.17
CA GLN A 27 -7.96 -10.23 18.27
C GLN A 27 -9.47 -10.38 18.49
N GLN A 28 -10.21 -9.26 18.47
CA GLN A 28 -11.66 -9.28 18.64
C GLN A 28 -12.34 -10.07 17.51
N PHE A 29 -11.97 -9.80 16.25
CA PHE A 29 -12.47 -10.55 15.10
C PHE A 29 -12.22 -12.06 15.24
N ARG A 30 -11.01 -12.46 15.64
CA ARG A 30 -10.68 -13.89 15.84
C ARG A 30 -11.45 -14.54 16.97
N LYS A 31 -11.83 -13.78 18.01
CA LYS A 31 -12.65 -14.28 19.11
C LYS A 31 -14.12 -14.43 18.72
N GLU A 32 -14.65 -13.50 17.94
CA GLU A 32 -16.08 -13.43 17.60
C GLU A 32 -16.45 -14.26 16.36
N VAL A 33 -15.56 -14.31 15.37
CA VAL A 33 -15.78 -14.98 14.07
C VAL A 33 -14.84 -16.19 13.91
N GLY A 34 -13.53 -15.96 14.08
CA GLY A 34 -12.54 -17.02 13.90
C GLY A 34 -12.60 -17.65 12.49
N ASP A 35 -12.77 -18.97 12.45
CA ASP A 35 -12.90 -19.79 11.25
C ASP A 35 -14.33 -20.35 11.05
N ASP A 36 -15.34 -19.75 11.68
CA ASP A 36 -16.74 -20.22 11.63
C ASP A 36 -17.41 -20.08 10.25
N GLY A 37 -16.77 -19.37 9.31
CA GLY A 37 -17.22 -19.17 7.95
C GLY A 37 -18.29 -18.09 7.76
N SER A 38 -18.68 -17.37 8.82
CA SER A 38 -19.71 -16.32 8.76
C SER A 38 -19.20 -15.03 8.10
N VAL A 39 -17.90 -14.73 8.20
CA VAL A 39 -17.25 -13.56 7.57
C VAL A 39 -15.91 -13.97 6.94
N GLY A 40 -15.74 -13.65 5.66
CA GLY A 40 -14.48 -13.85 4.94
C GLY A 40 -13.53 -12.65 5.03
N ILE A 41 -12.23 -12.91 4.99
CA ILE A 41 -11.18 -11.89 4.85
C ILE A 41 -10.27 -12.22 3.67
N TRP A 42 -9.74 -11.17 3.04
CA TRP A 42 -8.71 -11.28 2.02
C TRP A 42 -7.72 -10.13 2.20
N HIS A 43 -6.43 -10.43 2.02
CA HIS A 43 -5.37 -9.43 1.93
C HIS A 43 -4.23 -9.96 1.07
N GLU A 44 -3.65 -9.09 0.27
CA GLU A 44 -2.47 -9.36 -0.53
C GLU A 44 -1.39 -8.34 -0.16
N THR A 45 -0.15 -8.80 -0.03
CA THR A 45 0.99 -7.94 0.28
C THR A 45 2.05 -8.12 -0.78
N TYR A 46 2.36 -7.02 -1.46
CA TYR A 46 3.42 -6.97 -2.47
C TYR A 46 4.58 -6.15 -1.93
N LYS A 47 5.75 -6.78 -1.85
CA LYS A 47 7.01 -6.08 -1.63
C LYS A 47 7.63 -5.85 -3.00
N ILE A 48 7.63 -4.61 -3.46
CA ILE A 48 8.17 -4.20 -4.75
C ILE A 48 9.40 -3.32 -4.56
N ASP A 49 10.30 -3.33 -5.54
CA ASP A 49 11.30 -2.27 -5.66
C ASP A 49 10.57 -0.97 -6.08
N PRO A 50 10.79 0.17 -5.42
CA PRO A 50 10.25 1.45 -5.88
C PRO A 50 10.58 1.77 -7.34
N ALA A 51 11.71 1.28 -7.86
CA ALA A 51 12.10 1.43 -9.26
C ALA A 51 11.20 0.65 -10.24
N ASP A 52 10.53 -0.41 -9.78
CA ASP A 52 9.71 -1.29 -10.62
C ASP A 52 8.21 -0.91 -10.59
N CYS A 53 7.89 0.33 -10.22
CA CYS A 53 6.51 0.81 -10.17
C CYS A 53 6.31 2.14 -10.91
N GLU A 54 5.17 2.30 -11.58
CA GLU A 54 4.75 3.59 -12.16
C GLU A 54 3.25 3.81 -11.94
N CYS A 55 2.89 5.07 -11.72
CA CYS A 55 1.50 5.49 -11.56
C CYS A 55 1.30 6.88 -12.16
N ILE A 56 0.09 7.15 -12.66
CA ILE A 56 -0.30 8.44 -13.21
C ILE A 56 -1.63 8.88 -12.60
N TYR A 57 -1.77 10.20 -12.41
CA TYR A 57 -2.96 10.82 -11.85
C TYR A 57 -3.39 11.95 -12.77
N GLY A 58 -4.55 11.80 -13.41
CA GLY A 58 -5.10 12.79 -14.34
C GLY A 58 -6.41 13.36 -13.80
N ASN A 59 -6.51 14.69 -13.75
CA ASN A 59 -7.73 15.41 -13.31
C ASN A 59 -8.27 14.98 -11.93
N MET A 60 -7.38 14.62 -11.01
CA MET A 60 -7.74 14.25 -9.63
C MET A 60 -6.66 14.70 -8.64
N PRO A 61 -7.00 14.86 -7.34
CA PRO A 61 -5.99 15.09 -6.30
C PRO A 61 -4.98 13.94 -6.21
N ALA A 62 -3.84 14.21 -5.56
CA ALA A 62 -2.90 13.15 -5.20
C ALA A 62 -3.58 12.12 -4.29
N TYR A 63 -3.50 10.85 -4.68
CA TYR A 63 -4.10 9.72 -3.96
C TYR A 63 -3.20 8.50 -4.09
N GLY A 64 -3.40 7.47 -3.27
CA GLY A 64 -2.63 6.23 -3.39
C GLY A 64 -1.12 6.46 -3.24
N LEU A 65 -0.32 5.93 -4.17
CA LEU A 65 1.14 6.12 -4.19
C LEU A 65 1.54 7.60 -4.21
N ALA A 66 0.95 8.46 -5.05
CA ALA A 66 1.26 9.89 -5.08
C ALA A 66 0.98 10.64 -3.77
N ALA A 67 0.14 10.09 -2.87
CA ALA A 67 -0.05 10.65 -1.53
C ALA A 67 0.91 10.04 -0.49
N ALA A 68 1.42 8.83 -0.76
CA ALA A 68 2.37 8.12 0.10
C ALA A 68 3.84 8.44 -0.23
N THR A 69 4.11 8.93 -1.44
CA THR A 69 5.44 9.23 -1.99
C THR A 69 5.46 10.62 -2.64
N GLU A 70 6.56 10.97 -3.32
CA GLU A 70 6.64 12.19 -4.11
C GLU A 70 5.73 12.11 -5.35
N HIS A 71 5.03 13.20 -5.65
CA HIS A 71 4.20 13.35 -6.84
C HIS A 71 4.83 14.37 -7.79
N ILE A 72 5.29 13.91 -8.95
CA ILE A 72 6.07 14.74 -9.90
C ILE A 72 5.34 14.92 -11.24
N PRO A 73 5.50 16.07 -11.93
CA PRO A 73 4.96 16.27 -13.27
C PRO A 73 5.56 15.32 -14.31
N ILE A 74 4.74 14.92 -15.29
CA ILE A 74 5.23 14.19 -16.47
C ILE A 74 5.98 15.17 -17.38
N SER A 75 7.17 14.76 -17.83
CA SER A 75 8.02 15.49 -18.77
C SER A 75 8.19 14.69 -20.08
N GLU A 76 8.87 15.26 -21.07
CA GLU A 76 9.21 14.53 -22.30
C GLU A 76 9.99 13.24 -22.04
N LYS A 77 10.83 13.22 -20.99
CA LYS A 77 11.64 12.05 -20.61
C LYS A 77 10.81 10.96 -19.93
N THR A 78 9.58 11.26 -19.49
CA THR A 78 8.70 10.36 -18.71
C THR A 78 7.32 10.19 -19.36
N ARG A 79 7.22 10.46 -20.67
CA ARG A 79 5.95 10.54 -21.40
C ARG A 79 5.24 9.19 -21.53
N SER A 80 5.98 8.09 -21.66
CA SER A 80 5.44 6.72 -21.71
C SER A 80 5.63 5.97 -20.38
N ALA A 81 4.83 4.93 -20.16
CA ALA A 81 4.99 4.05 -18.99
C ALA A 81 6.39 3.40 -18.96
N ALA A 82 6.88 2.93 -20.11
CA ALA A 82 8.23 2.37 -20.23
C ALA A 82 9.33 3.37 -19.85
N GLN A 83 9.16 4.64 -20.22
CA GLN A 83 10.08 5.71 -19.84
C GLN A 83 10.04 6.01 -18.33
N ARG A 84 8.86 5.96 -17.69
CA ARG A 84 8.72 6.16 -16.23
C ARG A 84 9.35 5.02 -15.44
N ILE A 85 9.05 3.78 -15.79
CA ILE A 85 9.69 2.61 -15.15
C ILE A 85 11.21 2.69 -15.31
N ALA A 86 11.72 3.04 -16.50
CA ALA A 86 13.17 3.09 -16.72
C ALA A 86 13.89 4.25 -16.01
N THR A 87 13.19 5.28 -15.55
CA THR A 87 13.77 6.49 -14.91
C THR A 87 13.61 6.46 -13.39
N SER A 88 12.89 5.49 -12.84
CA SER A 88 12.68 5.39 -11.39
C SER A 88 14.00 4.97 -10.74
N THR A 89 14.71 5.94 -10.19
CA THR A 89 15.98 5.80 -9.44
C THR A 89 15.88 6.53 -8.13
#